data_AF-A0A5C5WJS9-F1
#
_entry.id   AF-A0A5C5WJS9-F1
#
_cell.length_a   1.000
_cell.length_b   1.000
_cell.length_c   1.000
_cell.angle_alpha   90.00
_cell.angle_beta   90.00
_cell.angle_gamma   90.00
#
_symmetry.space_group_name_H-M   'P 1'
#
loop_
_entity.id
_entity.type
_entity.pdbx_description
1 polymer ?
#
loop_
_entity_poly.entity_id
_entity_poly.type
_entity_poly.pdbx_seq_one_letter_code
_entity_poly.pdbx_strand_id
1 'polypeptide(L)'
;MRKLRNIVLILTGVTAAVALCCPMLVVFGFLALIVPGLVLVSAPTVFVYLATTLGIQRMLPTKIGWAAFPIAIFLAFGLGWLVMRPIRWSAISEFRAEVLPDVLRGEPVILSGNVYVENGDLYRSPECDYLCTMLLDLAGVETVTVESTGLTGRKRDPSVAAFALVRTRADAEPGVFPSNPGHLIRKHPGLMRQVKGNELLKVEKSLEADWALRLAGVERIVEVKPTPADKADWIVRLVSTHTKESPRIERVEIARTGNDVQFRRSEVRHFVPSNLFYFGFDVQSGIGTISSASFGIGGSDWKSSDQSINLEPTLLEALEVPLLAELDDTRERLRREVQRAIDDPDASPARLELARRWLSLFFFDATENDHKLIARVVGDQRVKDIAGPIESVFSKGKTPIELSTAYARRIASDDATAKERSQLAKALSLMPPGTFAKPDPAHLAIWTRPEIYEQAGLFLSRLGDLDAGRAMPILGDALDHVSAKKTWSERRAMVEGIRDAYASLGPAAKQDAAKISTLILQRPSPITSGFNDVQAWRLTLARMGVSLDDLPFFPHSSQQQITRTKTQIRDRLQRIQAEI
;
A
#
# COMPACT_ATOMS: atom_id res chain seq x y z
N MET A 1 -53.10 2.70 -39.30
CA MET A 1 -51.68 3.08 -39.20
C MET A 1 -51.31 3.88 -37.93
N ARG A 2 -52.04 4.93 -37.51
CA ARG A 2 -51.71 5.70 -36.28
C ARG A 2 -51.71 4.87 -34.97
N LYS A 3 -52.71 4.00 -34.77
CA LYS A 3 -52.79 3.11 -33.59
C LYS A 3 -51.60 2.15 -33.50
N LEU A 4 -51.21 1.54 -34.63
CA LEU A 4 -50.08 0.61 -34.71
C LEU A 4 -48.74 1.29 -34.36
N ARG A 5 -48.50 2.52 -34.84
CA ARG A 5 -47.29 3.30 -34.52
C ARG A 5 -47.16 3.63 -33.04
N ASN A 6 -48.25 3.95 -32.36
CA ASN A 6 -48.23 4.24 -30.93
C ASN A 6 -47.93 2.96 -30.12
N ILE A 7 -48.46 1.81 -30.52
CA ILE A 7 -48.16 0.52 -29.88
C ILE A 7 -46.67 0.17 -30.01
N VAL A 8 -46.09 0.34 -31.21
CA VAL A 8 -44.66 0.09 -31.43
C VAL A 8 -43.77 1.01 -30.58
N LEU A 9 -44.14 2.29 -30.43
CA LEU A 9 -43.39 3.24 -29.58
C LEU A 9 -43.46 2.86 -28.10
N ILE A 10 -44.62 2.43 -27.60
CA ILE A 10 -44.78 2.01 -26.21
C ILE A 10 -43.97 0.75 -25.94
N LEU A 11 -44.04 -0.24 -26.83
CA LEU A 11 -43.30 -1.49 -26.69
C LEU A 11 -41.78 -1.25 -26.72
N THR A 12 -41.29 -0.45 -27.67
CA THR A 12 -39.86 -0.09 -27.75
C THR A 12 -39.41 0.76 -26.57
N GLY A 13 -40.26 1.66 -26.07
CA GLY A 13 -39.98 2.47 -24.89
C GLY A 13 -39.88 1.67 -23.59
N VAL A 14 -40.80 0.73 -23.37
CA VAL A 14 -40.73 -0.19 -22.21
C VAL A 14 -39.46 -1.05 -22.30
N THR A 15 -39.16 -1.59 -23.47
CA THR A 15 -37.96 -2.41 -23.69
C THR A 15 -36.67 -1.60 -23.45
N ALA A 16 -36.62 -0.36 -23.92
CA ALA A 16 -35.50 0.55 -23.68
C ALA A 16 -35.34 0.90 -22.19
N ALA A 17 -36.44 1.17 -21.48
CA ALA A 17 -36.42 1.46 -20.05
C ALA A 17 -35.88 0.27 -19.23
N VAL A 18 -36.32 -0.95 -19.57
CA VAL A 18 -35.82 -2.18 -18.94
C VAL A 18 -34.32 -2.36 -19.20
N ALA A 19 -33.86 -2.14 -20.44
CA ALA A 19 -32.45 -2.25 -20.79
C ALA A 19 -31.58 -1.24 -20.02
N LEU A 20 -32.02 0.03 -19.91
CA LEU A 20 -31.27 1.07 -19.19
C LEU A 20 -31.28 0.89 -17.67
N CYS A 21 -32.41 0.48 -17.07
CA CYS A 21 -32.51 0.27 -15.62
C CYS A 21 -31.85 -1.02 -15.14
N CYS A 22 -31.75 -2.04 -16.01
CA CYS A 22 -31.16 -3.33 -15.69
C CYS A 22 -30.17 -3.77 -16.79
N PRO A 23 -29.00 -3.12 -16.92
CA PRO A 23 -28.02 -3.42 -17.98
C PRO A 23 -27.52 -4.87 -17.98
N MET A 24 -27.50 -5.51 -16.80
CA MET A 24 -27.13 -6.92 -16.69
C MET A 24 -28.09 -7.88 -17.43
N LEU A 25 -29.35 -7.50 -17.67
CA LEU A 25 -30.28 -8.30 -18.48
C LEU A 25 -29.82 -8.41 -19.94
N VAL A 26 -29.09 -7.41 -20.44
CA VAL A 26 -28.51 -7.43 -21.80
C VAL A 26 -27.44 -8.53 -21.88
N VAL A 27 -26.58 -8.61 -20.86
CA VAL A 27 -25.55 -9.65 -20.73
C VAL A 27 -26.19 -11.03 -20.65
N PHE A 28 -27.18 -11.21 -19.77
CA PHE A 28 -27.92 -12.48 -19.68
C PHE A 28 -28.64 -12.81 -20.99
N GLY A 29 -29.13 -11.80 -21.70
CA GLY A 29 -29.68 -11.93 -23.04
C GLY A 29 -28.66 -12.57 -23.98
N PHE A 30 -27.47 -11.98 -24.13
CA PHE A 30 -26.41 -12.57 -24.97
C PHE A 30 -25.97 -13.96 -24.55
N LEU A 31 -25.90 -14.23 -23.23
CA LEU A 31 -25.51 -15.55 -22.71
C LEU A 31 -26.59 -16.62 -22.96
N ALA A 32 -27.87 -16.27 -22.86
CA ALA A 32 -28.97 -17.19 -23.04
C ALA A 32 -29.28 -17.42 -24.54
N LEU A 33 -29.43 -16.33 -25.31
CA LEU A 33 -29.78 -16.33 -26.74
C LEU A 33 -29.31 -14.99 -27.37
N ILE A 34 -28.43 -15.06 -28.37
CA ILE A 34 -27.83 -13.88 -29.04
C ILE A 34 -28.87 -12.85 -29.49
N VAL A 35 -30.03 -13.30 -29.98
CA VAL A 35 -31.09 -12.43 -30.54
C VAL A 35 -31.75 -11.52 -29.48
N PRO A 36 -32.27 -12.02 -28.35
CA PRO A 36 -32.68 -11.20 -27.21
C PRO A 36 -31.63 -10.18 -26.75
N GLY A 37 -30.35 -10.56 -26.69
CA GLY A 37 -29.26 -9.64 -26.36
C GLY A 37 -29.15 -8.47 -27.35
N LEU A 38 -29.15 -8.76 -28.65
CA LEU A 38 -29.10 -7.74 -29.72
C LEU A 38 -30.31 -6.78 -29.69
N VAL A 39 -31.51 -7.31 -29.41
CA VAL A 39 -32.72 -6.48 -29.28
C VAL A 39 -32.61 -5.55 -28.09
N LEU A 40 -32.13 -6.04 -26.93
CA LEU A 40 -31.99 -5.23 -25.73
C LEU A 40 -30.89 -4.16 -25.87
N VAL A 41 -29.77 -4.44 -26.55
CA VAL A 41 -28.73 -3.44 -26.84
C VAL A 41 -29.25 -2.31 -27.74
N SER A 42 -30.00 -2.68 -28.79
CA SER A 42 -30.45 -1.71 -29.81
C SER A 42 -31.71 -0.95 -29.42
N ALA A 43 -32.53 -1.47 -28.50
CA ALA A 43 -33.83 -0.91 -28.12
C ALA A 43 -33.76 0.57 -27.69
N PRO A 44 -32.82 1.02 -26.83
CA PRO A 44 -32.71 2.44 -26.47
C PRO A 44 -32.48 3.36 -27.67
N THR A 45 -31.57 2.97 -28.57
CA THR A 45 -31.26 3.72 -29.79
C THR A 45 -32.47 3.78 -30.73
N VAL A 46 -33.10 2.64 -30.97
CA VAL A 46 -34.29 2.53 -31.84
C VAL A 46 -35.45 3.36 -31.30
N PHE A 47 -35.68 3.33 -29.99
CA PHE A 47 -36.72 4.14 -29.35
C PHE A 47 -36.50 5.64 -29.55
N VAL A 48 -35.28 6.16 -29.35
CA VAL A 48 -34.96 7.58 -29.56
C VAL A 48 -35.23 8.00 -30.99
N TYR A 49 -34.72 7.27 -31.98
CA TYR A 49 -34.95 7.61 -33.39
C TYR A 49 -36.44 7.53 -33.76
N LEU A 50 -37.17 6.52 -33.31
CA LEU A 50 -38.61 6.42 -33.55
C LEU A 50 -39.37 7.58 -32.90
N ALA A 51 -39.08 7.92 -31.64
CA ALA A 51 -39.70 9.05 -30.95
C ALA A 51 -39.48 10.36 -31.70
N THR A 52 -38.25 10.63 -32.14
CA THR A 52 -37.88 11.82 -32.91
C THR A 52 -38.56 11.85 -34.28
N THR A 53 -38.56 10.73 -35.03
CA THR A 53 -39.27 10.63 -36.32
C THR A 53 -40.76 10.92 -36.17
N LEU A 54 -41.41 10.36 -35.14
CA LEU A 54 -42.84 10.61 -34.88
C LEU A 54 -43.10 12.08 -34.49
N GLY A 55 -42.21 12.70 -33.74
CA GLY A 55 -42.24 14.12 -33.40
C GLY A 55 -42.17 15.01 -34.65
N ILE A 56 -41.13 14.81 -35.47
CA ILE A 56 -40.91 15.56 -36.72
C ILE A 56 -42.10 15.38 -37.68
N GLN A 57 -42.63 14.17 -37.81
CA GLN A 57 -43.78 13.91 -38.68
C GLN A 57 -45.04 14.67 -38.26
N ARG A 58 -45.26 14.90 -36.96
CA ARG A 58 -46.40 15.70 -36.50
C ARG A 58 -46.28 17.18 -36.87
N MET A 59 -45.06 17.66 -37.12
CA MET A 59 -44.77 19.04 -37.50
C MET A 59 -44.74 19.25 -39.04
N LEU A 60 -44.67 18.17 -39.82
CA LEU A 60 -44.70 18.23 -41.29
C LEU A 60 -46.13 18.50 -41.82
N PRO A 61 -46.30 19.34 -42.85
CA PRO A 61 -47.62 19.69 -43.38
C PRO A 61 -48.37 18.48 -43.94
N THR A 62 -49.68 18.42 -43.67
CA THR A 62 -50.58 17.30 -44.03
C THR A 62 -50.64 16.99 -45.52
N LYS A 63 -50.21 17.93 -46.38
CA LYS A 63 -50.18 17.81 -47.85
C LYS A 63 -49.09 16.85 -48.36
N ILE A 64 -48.13 16.43 -47.53
CA ILE A 64 -47.00 15.56 -47.92
C ILE A 64 -47.40 14.06 -47.96
N GLY A 65 -48.57 13.70 -47.43
CA GLY A 65 -49.14 12.36 -47.58
C GLY A 65 -48.22 11.23 -47.08
N TRP A 66 -48.07 10.16 -47.87
CA TRP A 66 -47.30 8.96 -47.49
C TRP A 66 -45.78 9.18 -47.48
N ALA A 67 -45.28 10.22 -48.16
CA ALA A 67 -43.87 10.60 -48.17
C ALA A 67 -43.40 11.24 -46.85
N ALA A 68 -44.32 11.63 -45.95
CA ALA A 68 -43.97 12.32 -44.72
C ALA A 68 -43.15 11.46 -43.73
N PHE A 69 -43.33 10.13 -43.77
CA PHE A 69 -42.60 9.21 -42.89
C PHE A 69 -41.13 9.01 -43.29
N PRO A 70 -40.79 8.67 -44.55
CA PRO A 70 -39.39 8.58 -44.95
C PRO A 70 -38.66 9.92 -44.80
N ILE A 71 -39.31 11.05 -45.11
CA ILE A 71 -38.73 12.39 -44.89
C ILE A 71 -38.42 12.61 -43.39
N ALA A 72 -39.35 12.27 -42.50
CA ALA A 72 -39.12 12.40 -41.06
C ALA A 72 -38.02 11.47 -40.52
N ILE A 73 -37.82 10.29 -41.12
CA ILE A 73 -36.70 9.40 -40.80
C ILE A 73 -35.38 10.05 -41.20
N PHE A 74 -35.26 10.54 -42.43
CA PHE A 74 -34.06 11.24 -42.90
C PHE A 74 -33.73 12.46 -42.04
N LEU A 75 -34.75 13.24 -41.65
CA LEU A 75 -34.57 14.37 -40.73
C LEU A 75 -34.15 13.94 -39.33
N ALA A 76 -34.66 12.82 -38.80
CA ALA A 76 -34.23 12.29 -37.50
C ALA A 76 -32.77 11.80 -37.52
N PHE A 77 -32.35 11.11 -38.60
CA PHE A 77 -30.94 10.75 -38.81
C PHE A 77 -30.06 11.98 -38.97
N GLY A 78 -30.50 12.96 -39.76
CA GLY A 78 -29.81 14.24 -39.93
C GLY A 78 -29.66 15.02 -38.62
N LEU A 79 -30.68 15.01 -37.76
CA LEU A 79 -30.62 15.62 -36.43
C LEU A 79 -29.63 14.88 -35.53
N GLY A 80 -29.67 13.54 -35.51
CA GLY A 80 -28.70 12.73 -34.77
C GLY A 80 -27.27 13.00 -35.22
N TRP A 81 -27.03 13.15 -36.53
CA TRP A 81 -25.73 13.57 -37.06
C TRP A 81 -25.34 14.99 -36.61
N LEU A 82 -26.27 15.94 -36.68
CA LEU A 82 -26.02 17.35 -36.37
C LEU A 82 -25.71 17.57 -34.88
N VAL A 83 -26.38 16.85 -33.97
CA VAL A 83 -26.12 16.89 -32.53
C VAL A 83 -24.76 16.28 -32.19
N MET A 84 -24.39 15.17 -32.82
CA MET A 84 -23.12 14.49 -32.54
C MET A 84 -21.91 15.22 -33.13
N ARG A 85 -22.08 15.96 -34.23
CA ARG A 85 -20.98 16.63 -34.95
C ARG A 85 -20.11 17.55 -34.08
N PRO A 86 -20.64 18.49 -33.27
CA PRO A 86 -19.79 19.35 -32.44
C PRO A 86 -19.05 18.57 -31.36
N ILE A 87 -19.71 17.61 -30.71
CA ILE A 87 -19.12 16.77 -29.64
C ILE A 87 -17.97 15.93 -30.22
N ARG A 88 -18.23 15.27 -31.36
CA ARG A 88 -17.21 14.47 -32.06
C ARG A 88 -16.05 15.34 -32.54
N TRP A 89 -16.30 16.55 -33.03
CA TRP A 89 -15.24 17.43 -33.48
C TRP A 89 -14.36 17.91 -32.33
N SER A 90 -14.95 18.26 -31.18
CA SER A 90 -14.20 18.58 -29.95
C SER A 90 -13.30 17.42 -29.54
N ALA A 91 -13.86 16.21 -29.42
CA ALA A 91 -13.10 15.01 -29.04
C ALA A 91 -11.95 14.70 -30.02
N ILE A 92 -12.18 14.85 -31.33
CA ILE A 92 -11.12 14.67 -32.33
C ILE A 92 -10.06 15.78 -32.23
N SER A 93 -10.46 17.03 -31.97
CA SER A 93 -9.51 18.12 -31.82
C SER A 93 -8.67 17.99 -30.56
N GLU A 94 -9.25 17.57 -29.44
CA GLU A 94 -8.55 17.28 -28.19
C GLU A 94 -7.57 16.13 -28.37
N PHE A 95 -8.01 15.03 -28.99
CA PHE A 95 -7.12 13.92 -29.33
C PHE A 95 -5.94 14.40 -30.21
N ARG A 96 -6.21 15.14 -31.29
CA ARG A 96 -5.16 15.63 -32.20
C ARG A 96 -4.23 16.67 -31.59
N ALA A 97 -4.71 17.49 -30.67
CA ALA A 97 -3.90 18.47 -29.96
C ALA A 97 -2.85 17.79 -29.07
N GLU A 98 -3.19 16.63 -28.50
CA GLU A 98 -2.29 15.87 -27.63
C GLU A 98 -1.39 14.86 -28.35
N VAL A 99 -1.72 14.48 -29.58
CA VAL A 99 -0.87 13.61 -30.39
C VAL A 99 0.35 14.40 -30.89
N LEU A 100 1.49 14.15 -30.24
CA LEU A 100 2.79 14.65 -30.67
C LEU A 100 3.52 13.56 -31.47
N PRO A 101 4.36 13.94 -32.45
CA PRO A 101 5.19 12.97 -33.15
C PRO A 101 6.22 12.39 -32.18
N ASP A 102 6.36 11.07 -32.23
CA ASP A 102 7.40 10.35 -31.50
C ASP A 102 8.78 10.69 -32.10
N VAL A 103 9.77 10.83 -31.22
CA VAL A 103 11.17 11.07 -31.57
C VAL A 103 11.94 9.87 -31.07
N LEU A 104 12.23 8.93 -31.95
CA LEU A 104 12.99 7.73 -31.64
C LEU A 104 14.41 7.90 -32.18
N ARG A 105 15.41 7.69 -31.32
CA ARG A 105 16.80 7.60 -31.75
C ARG A 105 17.19 6.15 -31.99
N GLY A 106 18.07 5.94 -32.96
CA GLY A 106 18.71 4.63 -33.19
C GLY A 106 19.75 4.27 -32.13
N GLU A 107 20.24 5.27 -31.39
CA GLU A 107 21.22 5.13 -30.31
C GLU A 107 20.60 5.57 -28.97
N PRO A 108 20.98 4.94 -27.84
CA PRO A 108 20.53 5.36 -26.51
C PRO A 108 20.94 6.79 -26.15
N VAL A 109 20.14 7.45 -25.31
CA VAL A 109 20.43 8.81 -24.82
C VAL A 109 21.41 8.75 -23.64
N ILE A 110 22.48 9.53 -23.73
CA ILE A 110 23.49 9.67 -22.68
C ILE A 110 23.18 10.92 -21.86
N LEU A 111 22.78 10.72 -20.60
CA LEU A 111 22.54 11.82 -19.65
C LEU A 111 23.85 12.25 -18.97
N SER A 112 24.01 13.55 -18.73
CA SER A 112 25.18 14.12 -18.04
C SER A 112 24.84 15.48 -17.42
N GLY A 113 25.58 15.90 -16.40
CA GLY A 113 25.32 17.14 -15.66
C GLY A 113 24.11 17.01 -14.74
N ASN A 114 23.29 18.05 -14.67
CA ASN A 114 22.11 18.14 -13.81
C ASN A 114 20.87 17.61 -14.52
N VAL A 115 20.25 16.57 -13.97
CA VAL A 115 19.04 15.95 -14.52
C VAL A 115 17.83 16.36 -13.69
N TYR A 116 16.80 16.88 -14.34
CA TYR A 116 15.52 17.22 -13.73
C TYR A 116 14.45 16.20 -14.14
N VAL A 117 13.75 15.61 -13.18
CA VAL A 117 12.73 14.58 -13.41
C VAL A 117 11.36 15.12 -12.98
N GLU A 118 10.50 15.35 -13.97
CA GLU A 118 9.09 15.70 -13.79
C GLU A 118 8.27 14.39 -13.78
N ASN A 119 7.77 13.97 -12.62
CA ASN A 119 6.94 12.77 -12.51
C ASN A 119 5.53 13.11 -12.01
N GLY A 120 4.58 13.09 -12.93
CA GLY A 120 3.18 13.43 -12.67
C GLY A 120 2.41 12.42 -11.80
N ASP A 121 2.96 11.22 -11.60
CA ASP A 121 2.34 10.13 -10.82
C ASP A 121 2.89 9.99 -9.39
N LEU A 122 3.99 10.68 -9.08
CA LEU A 122 4.59 10.63 -7.75
C LEU A 122 3.76 11.47 -6.76
N TYR A 123 2.87 10.81 -6.03
CA TYR A 123 1.99 11.44 -5.02
C TYR A 123 2.61 11.60 -3.61
N ARG A 124 3.88 11.22 -3.45
CA ARG A 124 4.62 11.26 -2.18
C ARG A 124 5.73 12.28 -2.25
N SER A 125 6.16 12.79 -1.09
CA SER A 125 7.35 13.64 -0.99
C SER A 125 8.52 13.00 -1.74
N PRO A 126 9.28 13.77 -2.55
CA PRO A 126 10.34 13.24 -3.38
C PRO A 126 11.43 12.63 -2.48
N GLU A 127 11.58 11.32 -2.57
CA GLU A 127 12.66 10.55 -1.97
C GLU A 127 13.55 10.02 -3.10
N CYS A 128 14.83 9.76 -2.82
CA CYS A 128 15.65 9.08 -3.81
C CYS A 128 15.27 7.59 -3.87
N ASP A 129 14.39 7.25 -4.80
CA ASP A 129 13.95 5.89 -5.08
C ASP A 129 14.92 5.17 -6.04
N TYR A 130 14.52 4.00 -6.53
CA TYR A 130 15.32 3.22 -7.49
C TYR A 130 15.59 3.97 -8.80
N LEU A 131 14.68 4.84 -9.27
CA LEU A 131 14.88 5.59 -10.51
C LEU A 131 15.90 6.71 -10.28
N CYS A 132 15.75 7.48 -9.20
CA CYS A 132 16.75 8.47 -8.76
C CYS A 132 18.13 7.83 -8.64
N THR A 133 18.20 6.68 -7.96
CA THR A 133 19.45 5.95 -7.72
C THR A 133 20.12 5.49 -9.02
N MET A 134 19.34 4.95 -9.96
CA MET A 134 19.84 4.54 -11.26
C MET A 134 20.37 5.73 -12.07
N LEU A 135 19.64 6.85 -12.09
CA LEU A 135 20.08 8.07 -12.78
C LEU A 135 21.38 8.65 -12.19
N LEU A 136 21.53 8.60 -10.87
CA LEU A 136 22.75 9.02 -10.17
C LEU A 136 23.95 8.10 -10.45
N ASP A 137 23.70 6.84 -10.82
CA ASP A 137 24.75 5.87 -11.16
C ASP A 137 25.24 6.00 -12.61
N LEU A 138 24.55 6.81 -13.44
CA LEU A 138 24.97 7.07 -14.82
C LEU A 138 26.24 7.93 -14.86
N ALA A 139 27.18 7.55 -15.72
CA ALA A 139 28.44 8.25 -15.86
C ALA A 139 28.23 9.69 -16.33
N GLY A 140 28.72 10.64 -15.53
CA GLY A 140 28.67 12.07 -15.85
C GLY A 140 27.44 12.80 -15.32
N VAL A 141 26.48 12.13 -14.68
CA VAL A 141 25.40 12.80 -13.94
C VAL A 141 25.94 13.35 -12.61
N GLU A 142 25.70 14.63 -12.34
CA GLU A 142 26.14 15.33 -11.13
C GLU A 142 25.05 15.37 -10.07
N THR A 143 23.83 15.72 -10.48
CA THR A 143 22.67 15.80 -9.59
C THR A 143 21.40 15.33 -10.27
N VAL A 144 20.48 14.77 -9.49
CA VAL A 144 19.12 14.40 -9.93
C VAL A 144 18.13 15.15 -9.07
N THR A 145 17.37 16.05 -9.70
CA THR A 145 16.25 16.77 -9.07
C THR A 145 14.95 16.07 -9.42
N VAL A 146 14.15 15.71 -8.42
CA VAL A 146 12.86 15.03 -8.60
C VAL A 146 11.75 15.96 -8.15
N GLU A 147 10.82 16.22 -9.06
CA GLU A 147 9.58 16.94 -8.80
C GLU A 147 8.42 15.95 -8.65
N SER A 148 7.71 16.06 -7.53
CA SER A 148 6.46 15.36 -7.26
C SER A 148 5.29 16.33 -7.34
N THR A 149 4.29 15.98 -8.15
CA THR A 149 3.00 16.65 -8.15
C THR A 149 2.12 16.07 -7.06
N GLY A 150 1.70 16.90 -6.09
CA GLY A 150 0.83 16.46 -5.00
C GLY A 150 -0.48 15.81 -5.48
N LEU A 151 -1.07 14.96 -4.64
CA LEU A 151 -2.36 14.28 -4.88
C LEU A 151 -3.38 15.16 -5.61
N THR A 152 -3.82 14.71 -6.79
CA THR A 152 -4.91 15.31 -7.56
C THR A 152 -6.13 15.49 -6.66
N GLY A 153 -6.46 16.75 -6.34
CA GLY A 153 -7.64 17.12 -5.54
C GLY A 153 -7.35 17.89 -4.24
N ARG A 154 -6.10 17.98 -3.78
CA ARG A 154 -5.68 18.98 -2.77
C ARG A 154 -4.55 19.80 -3.36
N LYS A 155 -4.72 21.12 -3.46
CA LYS A 155 -3.64 22.08 -3.77
C LYS A 155 -2.55 21.96 -2.70
N ARG A 156 -1.67 20.97 -2.82
CA ARG A 156 -0.34 21.00 -2.21
C ARG A 156 0.58 21.55 -3.28
N ASP A 157 1.43 22.48 -2.87
CA ASP A 157 2.49 22.98 -3.73
C ASP A 157 3.36 21.80 -4.17
N PRO A 158 3.85 21.79 -5.43
CA PRO A 158 4.77 20.77 -5.90
C PRO A 158 5.97 20.70 -4.96
N SER A 159 6.34 19.48 -4.58
CA SER A 159 7.51 19.24 -3.72
C SER A 159 8.67 18.79 -4.58
N VAL A 160 9.82 19.43 -4.39
CA VAL A 160 11.04 19.18 -5.15
C VAL A 160 12.18 18.86 -4.18
N ALA A 161 12.92 17.79 -4.46
CA ALA A 161 14.16 17.45 -3.78
C ALA A 161 15.24 17.10 -4.80
N ALA A 162 16.51 17.33 -4.47
CA ALA A 162 17.62 16.96 -5.32
C ALA A 162 18.67 16.17 -4.57
N PHE A 163 19.30 15.26 -5.29
CA PHE A 163 20.25 14.31 -4.74
C PHE A 163 21.52 14.32 -5.59
N ALA A 164 22.66 14.10 -4.96
CA ALA A 164 23.96 13.95 -5.61
C ALA A 164 24.68 12.73 -5.06
N LEU A 165 25.34 11.96 -5.92
CA LEU A 165 26.22 10.86 -5.52
C LEU A 165 27.65 11.39 -5.42
N VAL A 166 28.12 11.58 -4.19
CA VAL A 166 29.43 12.19 -3.91
C VAL A 166 30.41 11.17 -3.34
N ARG A 167 31.69 11.33 -3.65
CA ARG A 167 32.76 10.59 -2.99
C ARG A 167 33.10 11.24 -1.65
N THR A 168 33.18 10.43 -0.61
CA THR A 168 33.48 10.87 0.75
C THR A 168 34.50 9.95 1.42
N ARG A 169 34.96 10.34 2.60
CA ARG A 169 35.76 9.48 3.49
C ARG A 169 34.86 8.50 4.26
N ALA A 170 35.40 7.33 4.60
CA ALA A 170 34.65 6.26 5.26
C ALA A 170 34.12 6.61 6.68
N ASP A 171 34.67 7.65 7.30
CA ASP A 171 34.29 8.19 8.61
C ASP A 171 33.17 9.25 8.55
N ALA A 172 32.74 9.66 7.35
CA ALA A 172 31.68 10.63 7.18
C ALA A 172 30.32 10.10 7.67
N GLU A 173 29.44 11.04 8.06
CA GLU A 173 28.05 10.76 8.43
C GLU A 173 27.31 9.94 7.35
N PRO A 174 26.30 9.14 7.74
CA PRO A 174 25.47 8.42 6.79
C PRO A 174 24.78 9.41 5.86
N GLY A 175 24.83 9.15 4.57
CA GLY A 175 24.06 9.89 3.58
C GLY A 175 22.59 9.47 3.56
N VAL A 176 21.86 9.97 2.59
CA VAL A 176 20.55 9.44 2.23
C VAL A 176 20.74 8.03 1.68
N PHE A 177 19.95 7.07 2.16
CA PHE A 177 19.89 5.74 1.56
C PHE A 177 18.64 5.65 0.69
N PRO A 178 18.76 5.07 -0.51
CA PRO A 178 17.65 5.06 -1.44
C PRO A 178 16.54 4.11 -1.01
N SER A 179 15.31 4.42 -1.41
CA SER A 179 14.16 3.56 -1.15
C SER A 179 14.04 2.46 -2.19
N ASN A 180 14.23 1.20 -1.75
CA ASN A 180 14.10 -0.02 -2.54
C ASN A 180 14.86 0.00 -3.89
N PRO A 181 16.18 0.27 -3.93
CA PRO A 181 16.93 0.32 -5.20
C PRO A 181 16.87 -1.02 -5.97
N GLY A 182 16.64 -2.15 -5.28
CA GLY A 182 16.41 -3.46 -5.89
C GLY A 182 15.24 -3.50 -6.87
N HIS A 183 14.22 -2.67 -6.66
CA HIS A 183 12.98 -2.65 -7.47
C HIS A 183 13.24 -2.30 -8.95
N LEU A 184 14.40 -1.71 -9.27
CA LEU A 184 14.90 -1.53 -10.63
C LEU A 184 14.90 -2.84 -11.42
N ILE A 185 15.37 -3.94 -10.82
CA ILE A 185 15.44 -5.27 -11.47
C ILE A 185 14.06 -5.79 -11.83
N ARG A 186 13.05 -5.52 -10.98
CA ARG A 186 11.67 -5.90 -11.24
C ARG A 186 11.09 -5.21 -12.46
N LYS A 187 11.40 -3.91 -12.58
CA LYS A 187 10.91 -3.04 -13.65
C LYS A 187 11.65 -3.28 -14.96
N HIS A 188 12.93 -3.64 -14.87
CA HIS A 188 13.79 -3.87 -16.03
C HIS A 188 14.69 -5.10 -15.83
N PRO A 189 14.12 -6.32 -15.92
CA PRO A 189 14.88 -7.55 -15.69
C PRO A 189 16.02 -7.76 -16.70
N GLY A 190 15.99 -7.08 -17.85
CA GLY A 190 17.03 -7.11 -18.87
C GLY A 190 18.37 -6.48 -18.45
N LEU A 191 18.45 -5.76 -17.31
CA LEU A 191 19.71 -5.21 -16.80
C LEU A 191 20.69 -6.28 -16.28
N MET A 192 20.20 -7.51 -16.08
CA MET A 192 21.00 -8.65 -15.65
C MET A 192 20.95 -9.75 -16.71
N ARG A 193 22.10 -10.38 -17.01
CA ARG A 193 22.14 -11.54 -17.90
C ARG A 193 21.46 -12.73 -17.20
N GLN A 194 20.27 -13.11 -17.70
CA GLN A 194 19.51 -14.31 -17.35
C GLN A 194 19.15 -14.47 -15.86
N VAL A 195 18.08 -13.80 -15.41
CA VAL A 195 17.46 -14.06 -14.11
C VAL A 195 16.18 -14.87 -14.32
N LYS A 196 16.11 -16.12 -13.82
CA LYS A 196 14.90 -16.96 -13.95
C LYS A 196 14.06 -16.92 -12.67
N GLY A 197 12.79 -16.52 -12.80
CA GLY A 197 11.76 -16.74 -11.77
C GLY A 197 12.17 -16.35 -10.34
N ASN A 198 12.22 -17.32 -9.43
CA ASN A 198 12.51 -17.15 -8.00
C ASN A 198 13.89 -16.53 -7.68
N GLU A 199 14.77 -16.39 -8.67
CA GLU A 199 16.06 -15.70 -8.52
C GLU A 199 15.90 -14.17 -8.49
N LEU A 200 14.79 -13.64 -9.00
CA LEU A 200 14.56 -12.19 -9.10
C LEU A 200 14.63 -11.50 -7.73
N LEU A 201 13.96 -12.06 -6.70
CA LEU A 201 14.02 -11.52 -5.34
C LEU A 201 15.45 -11.58 -4.75
N LYS A 202 16.24 -12.60 -5.10
CA LYS A 202 17.63 -12.69 -4.64
C LYS A 202 18.48 -11.60 -5.27
N VAL A 203 18.28 -11.32 -6.56
CA VAL A 203 18.98 -10.28 -7.29
C VAL A 203 18.58 -8.89 -6.80
N GLU A 204 17.28 -8.64 -6.58
CA GLU A 204 16.78 -7.39 -5.96
C GLU A 204 17.51 -7.11 -4.63
N LYS A 205 17.48 -8.08 -3.70
CA LYS A 205 18.16 -7.97 -2.40
C LYS A 205 19.67 -7.81 -2.52
N SER A 206 20.29 -8.37 -3.57
CA SER A 206 21.74 -8.25 -3.78
C SER A 206 22.12 -6.87 -4.33
N LEU A 207 21.27 -6.27 -5.16
CA LEU A 207 21.43 -4.88 -5.59
C LEU A 207 21.25 -3.91 -4.41
N GLU A 208 20.28 -4.16 -3.54
CA GLU A 208 20.12 -3.39 -2.28
C GLU A 208 21.35 -3.50 -1.37
N ALA A 209 21.92 -4.72 -1.27
CA ALA A 209 23.15 -4.94 -0.52
C ALA A 209 24.36 -4.20 -1.14
N ASP A 210 24.44 -4.13 -2.48
CA ASP A 210 25.53 -3.44 -3.17
C ASP A 210 25.51 -1.95 -2.88
N TRP A 211 24.33 -1.33 -3.04
CA TRP A 211 24.12 0.07 -2.68
C TRP A 211 24.44 0.33 -1.22
N ALA A 212 24.02 -0.55 -0.30
CA ALA A 212 24.36 -0.38 1.11
C ALA A 212 25.88 -0.37 1.35
N LEU A 213 26.62 -1.29 0.71
CA LEU A 213 28.08 -1.38 0.81
C LEU A 213 28.79 -0.15 0.22
N ARG A 214 28.36 0.31 -0.97
CA ARG A 214 28.90 1.51 -1.63
C ARG A 214 28.68 2.75 -0.77
N LEU A 215 27.45 2.91 -0.26
CA LEU A 215 27.02 4.07 0.51
C LEU A 215 27.50 4.11 1.95
N ALA A 216 27.95 2.99 2.52
CA ALA A 216 28.68 2.99 3.79
C ALA A 216 30.20 3.18 3.59
N GLY A 217 30.70 2.86 2.39
CA GLY A 217 32.10 2.94 2.01
C GLY A 217 32.52 4.35 1.60
N VAL A 218 32.89 4.51 0.32
CA VAL A 218 33.48 5.75 -0.23
C VAL A 218 32.49 6.66 -0.94
N GLU A 219 31.23 6.23 -1.09
CA GLU A 219 30.20 7.01 -1.79
C GLU A 219 29.08 7.39 -0.82
N ARG A 220 28.40 8.52 -1.06
CA ARG A 220 27.19 8.92 -0.33
C ARG A 220 26.23 9.57 -1.28
N ILE A 221 24.94 9.28 -1.11
CA ILE A 221 23.90 10.14 -1.66
C ILE A 221 23.66 11.24 -0.64
N VAL A 222 23.75 12.50 -1.08
CA VAL A 222 23.48 13.66 -0.24
C VAL A 222 22.35 14.46 -0.85
N GLU A 223 21.48 15.01 0.00
CA GLU A 223 20.48 15.96 -0.44
C GLU A 223 21.16 17.30 -0.73
N VAL A 224 20.91 17.84 -1.92
CA VAL A 224 21.50 19.09 -2.42
C VAL A 224 20.41 20.08 -2.78
N LYS A 225 20.80 21.34 -3.01
CA LYS A 225 19.85 22.36 -3.45
C LYS A 225 19.27 21.98 -4.82
N PRO A 226 17.93 21.96 -4.99
CA PRO A 226 17.31 21.67 -6.26
C PRO A 226 17.78 22.58 -7.40
N THR A 227 18.12 21.96 -8.52
CA THR A 227 18.39 22.68 -9.78
C THR A 227 17.04 22.90 -10.47
N PRO A 228 16.65 24.15 -10.76
CA PRO A 228 15.38 24.40 -11.43
C PRO A 228 15.43 23.91 -12.88
N ALA A 229 14.27 23.51 -13.43
CA ALA A 229 14.16 22.88 -14.75
C ALA A 229 14.79 23.72 -15.89
N ASP A 230 14.73 25.06 -15.80
CA ASP A 230 15.30 25.98 -16.79
C ASP A 230 16.83 26.01 -16.81
N LYS A 231 17.46 25.53 -15.74
CA LYS A 231 18.93 25.44 -15.58
C LYS A 231 19.47 24.02 -15.64
N ALA A 232 18.58 23.03 -15.73
CA ALA A 232 18.99 21.64 -15.85
C ALA A 232 19.58 21.36 -17.24
N ASP A 233 20.59 20.51 -17.28
CA ASP A 233 21.22 20.05 -18.52
C ASP A 233 20.25 19.13 -19.30
N TRP A 234 19.44 18.37 -18.54
CA TRP A 234 18.44 17.44 -19.05
C TRP A 234 17.14 17.53 -18.27
N ILE A 235 16.02 17.36 -18.99
CA ILE A 235 14.68 17.28 -18.43
C ILE A 235 14.05 15.95 -18.89
N VAL A 236 13.67 15.13 -17.92
CA VAL A 236 12.96 13.87 -18.12
C VAL A 236 11.52 14.06 -17.65
N ARG A 237 10.55 13.88 -18.56
CA ARG A 237 9.12 14.04 -18.25
C ARG A 237 8.41 12.70 -18.34
N LEU A 238 7.83 12.28 -17.22
CA LEU A 238 6.96 11.13 -17.10
C LEU A 238 5.53 11.64 -16.90
N VAL A 239 4.78 11.69 -18.01
CA VAL A 239 3.42 12.22 -18.03
C VAL A 239 2.45 11.06 -18.07
N SER A 240 1.58 11.01 -17.07
CA SER A 240 0.43 10.13 -17.01
C SER A 240 -0.81 10.97 -16.69
N THR A 241 -1.83 10.88 -17.53
CA THR A 241 -3.12 11.51 -17.28
C THR A 241 -4.22 10.47 -17.23
N HIS A 242 -4.98 10.47 -16.13
CA HIS A 242 -6.06 9.53 -15.90
C HIS A 242 -7.34 10.27 -15.53
N THR A 243 -7.90 11.02 -16.47
CA THR A 243 -9.24 11.59 -16.29
C THR A 243 -10.21 11.02 -17.31
N LYS A 244 -11.48 10.91 -16.93
CA LYS A 244 -12.55 10.42 -17.82
C LYS A 244 -12.96 11.45 -18.87
N GLU A 245 -12.64 12.72 -18.64
CA GLU A 245 -13.08 13.85 -19.46
C GLU A 245 -12.02 14.30 -20.47
N SER A 246 -10.75 14.05 -20.21
CA SER A 246 -9.63 14.36 -21.11
C SER A 246 -9.11 13.11 -21.83
N PRO A 247 -8.34 13.27 -22.92
CA PRO A 247 -7.48 12.20 -23.42
C PRO A 247 -6.60 11.64 -22.29
N ARG A 248 -6.50 10.31 -22.23
CA ARG A 248 -5.49 9.63 -21.43
C ARG A 248 -4.18 9.68 -22.19
N ILE A 249 -3.14 10.19 -21.54
CA ILE A 249 -1.82 10.39 -22.12
C ILE A 249 -0.83 9.62 -21.25
N GLU A 250 -0.05 8.76 -21.88
CA GLU A 250 1.17 8.17 -21.33
C GLU A 250 2.32 8.67 -22.19
N ARG A 251 3.26 9.44 -21.63
CA ARG A 251 4.37 9.99 -22.40
C ARG A 251 5.65 9.99 -21.61
N VAL A 252 6.71 9.51 -22.25
CA VAL A 252 8.09 9.67 -21.82
C VAL A 252 8.76 10.64 -22.77
N GLU A 253 9.34 11.70 -22.23
CA GLU A 253 10.11 12.68 -22.99
C GLU A 253 11.46 12.93 -22.31
N ILE A 254 12.52 12.96 -23.10
CA ILE A 254 13.87 13.35 -22.67
C ILE A 254 14.30 14.52 -23.53
N ALA A 255 14.49 15.68 -22.89
CA ALA A 255 14.88 16.91 -23.55
C ALA A 255 16.19 17.43 -22.96
N ARG A 256 17.01 18.06 -23.80
CA ARG A 256 18.18 18.83 -23.37
C ARG A 256 17.79 20.27 -23.03
N THR A 257 18.63 21.00 -22.31
CA THR A 257 18.48 22.45 -22.07
C THR A 257 18.05 23.19 -23.33
N GLY A 258 17.07 24.09 -23.21
CA GLY A 258 16.45 24.75 -24.37
C GLY A 258 15.29 23.97 -25.01
N ASN A 259 14.84 22.89 -24.36
CA ASN A 259 13.71 22.04 -24.76
C ASN A 259 13.93 21.30 -26.09
N ASP A 260 15.19 20.97 -26.41
CA ASP A 260 15.56 20.15 -27.56
C ASP A 260 15.28 18.67 -27.26
N VAL A 261 14.15 18.16 -27.75
CA VAL A 261 13.67 16.80 -27.48
C VAL A 261 14.55 15.78 -28.19
N GLN A 262 15.30 15.00 -27.41
CA GLN A 262 16.17 13.94 -27.92
C GLN A 262 15.43 12.61 -28.04
N PHE A 263 14.44 12.37 -27.17
CA PHE A 263 13.60 11.19 -27.20
C PHE A 263 12.17 11.54 -26.79
N ARG A 264 11.18 11.01 -27.51
CA ARG A 264 9.78 11.06 -27.13
C ARG A 264 9.08 9.80 -27.58
N ARG A 265 8.36 9.17 -26.66
CA ARG A 265 7.40 8.11 -26.97
C ARG A 265 6.08 8.42 -26.27
N SER A 266 4.99 8.40 -27.02
CA SER A 266 3.69 8.82 -26.51
C SER A 266 2.55 7.89 -26.94
N GLU A 267 1.67 7.61 -25.98
CA GLU A 267 0.42 6.91 -26.21
C GLU A 267 -0.71 7.80 -25.74
N VAL A 268 -1.53 8.25 -26.68
CA VAL A 268 -2.75 9.01 -26.41
C VAL A 268 -3.92 8.11 -26.70
N ARG A 269 -4.83 7.97 -25.73
CA ARG A 269 -6.10 7.26 -25.87
C ARG A 269 -7.24 8.20 -25.57
N HIS A 270 -8.24 8.24 -26.43
CA HIS A 270 -9.42 9.08 -26.21
C HIS A 270 -10.67 8.45 -26.83
N PHE A 271 -11.79 8.56 -26.12
CA PHE A 271 -13.06 8.08 -26.63
C PHE A 271 -13.63 9.09 -27.63
N VAL A 272 -13.83 8.68 -28.88
CA VAL A 272 -14.44 9.52 -29.91
C VAL A 272 -15.86 9.03 -30.20
N PRO A 273 -16.89 9.85 -29.91
CA PRO A 273 -18.28 9.50 -30.20
C PRO A 273 -18.50 9.26 -31.69
N SER A 274 -19.43 8.38 -32.05
CA SER A 274 -19.75 8.08 -33.44
C SER A 274 -20.37 9.26 -34.20
N ASN A 275 -20.39 9.17 -35.52
CA ASN A 275 -21.00 10.20 -36.35
C ASN A 275 -22.53 10.31 -36.16
N LEU A 276 -23.20 9.22 -35.81
CA LEU A 276 -24.63 9.17 -35.49
C LEU A 276 -24.80 8.85 -34.01
N PHE A 277 -25.85 9.40 -33.39
CA PHE A 277 -26.17 9.09 -32.00
C PHE A 277 -26.61 7.63 -31.86
N TYR A 278 -26.00 6.88 -30.96
CA TYR A 278 -26.53 5.62 -30.49
C TYR A 278 -26.09 5.37 -29.05
N PHE A 279 -26.78 4.48 -28.35
CA PHE A 279 -26.35 3.99 -27.04
C PHE A 279 -25.37 2.84 -27.22
N GLY A 280 -24.12 3.07 -26.84
CA GLY A 280 -23.12 2.02 -26.71
C GLY A 280 -23.35 1.22 -25.43
N PHE A 281 -23.06 -0.07 -25.49
CA PHE A 281 -23.13 -0.97 -24.33
C PHE A 281 -21.72 -1.42 -23.97
N ASP A 282 -21.28 -1.09 -22.76
CA ASP A 282 -19.97 -1.46 -22.25
C ASP A 282 -20.10 -2.47 -21.10
N VAL A 283 -19.23 -3.47 -21.11
CA VAL A 283 -19.18 -4.57 -20.15
C VAL A 283 -17.79 -4.61 -19.55
N GLN A 284 -17.69 -4.24 -18.28
CA GLN A 284 -16.43 -4.42 -17.55
C GLN A 284 -16.34 -5.87 -17.10
N SER A 285 -15.36 -6.58 -17.66
CA SER A 285 -15.01 -7.94 -17.26
C SER A 285 -13.84 -7.89 -16.27
N GLY A 286 -14.04 -8.46 -15.09
CA GLY A 286 -12.98 -8.79 -14.14
C GLY A 286 -12.57 -10.25 -14.28
N ILE A 287 -11.57 -10.68 -13.51
CA ILE A 287 -11.07 -12.06 -13.50
C ILE A 287 -12.23 -13.03 -13.23
N GLY A 288 -12.76 -13.64 -14.30
CA GLY A 288 -13.79 -14.68 -14.27
C GLY A 288 -15.24 -14.23 -14.08
N THR A 289 -15.54 -12.93 -13.86
CA THR A 289 -16.92 -12.43 -13.70
C THR A 289 -17.14 -11.07 -14.36
N ILE A 290 -18.36 -10.80 -14.81
CA ILE A 290 -18.78 -9.48 -15.30
C ILE A 290 -19.09 -8.62 -14.07
N SER A 291 -18.25 -7.63 -13.81
CA SER A 291 -18.31 -6.80 -12.59
C SER A 291 -19.34 -5.68 -12.71
N SER A 292 -19.57 -5.17 -13.92
CA SER A 292 -20.58 -4.15 -14.19
C SER A 292 -20.90 -4.10 -15.69
N ALA A 293 -22.10 -3.62 -16.00
CA ALA A 293 -22.53 -3.31 -17.36
C ALA A 293 -23.24 -1.95 -17.36
N SER A 294 -22.99 -1.14 -18.38
CA SER A 294 -23.59 0.19 -18.47
C SER A 294 -23.83 0.63 -19.91
N PHE A 295 -24.79 1.53 -20.10
CA PHE A 295 -25.00 2.21 -21.37
C PHE A 295 -24.36 3.59 -21.34
N GLY A 296 -23.69 3.94 -22.42
CA GLY A 296 -23.09 5.25 -22.65
C GLY A 296 -23.39 5.75 -24.06
N ILE A 297 -22.86 6.93 -24.40
CA ILE A 297 -22.86 7.38 -25.79
C ILE A 297 -21.99 6.41 -26.59
N GLY A 298 -22.47 6.00 -27.76
CA GLY A 298 -21.75 5.11 -28.67
C GLY A 298 -20.57 5.80 -29.36
N GLY A 299 -19.49 5.06 -29.57
CA GLY A 299 -18.26 5.60 -30.15
C GLY A 299 -17.17 4.55 -30.27
N SER A 300 -15.94 5.02 -30.41
CA SER A 300 -14.76 4.19 -30.56
C SER A 300 -13.60 4.80 -29.81
N ASP A 301 -12.81 3.98 -29.11
CA ASP A 301 -11.54 4.43 -28.54
C ASP A 301 -10.51 4.62 -29.65
N TRP A 302 -10.06 5.86 -29.80
CA TRP A 302 -8.96 6.21 -30.68
C TRP A 302 -7.65 6.09 -29.90
N LYS A 303 -6.63 5.57 -30.58
CA LYS A 303 -5.28 5.41 -30.01
C LYS A 303 -4.26 5.95 -30.99
N SER A 304 -3.20 6.59 -30.47
CA SER A 304 -2.07 7.02 -31.31
C SER A 304 -1.15 5.87 -31.69
N SER A 305 -1.12 4.78 -30.89
CA SER A 305 -0.28 3.61 -31.07
C SER A 305 -1.00 2.34 -30.61
N ASP A 306 -0.66 1.20 -31.21
CA ASP A 306 -1.15 -0.13 -30.80
C ASP A 306 -0.40 -0.69 -29.59
N GLN A 307 0.79 -0.14 -29.29
CA GLN A 307 1.61 -0.58 -28.17
C GLN A 307 1.34 0.29 -26.94
N SER A 308 0.95 -0.36 -25.84
CA SER A 308 0.85 0.33 -24.56
C SER A 308 2.22 0.72 -24.04
N ILE A 309 2.34 1.93 -23.48
CA ILE A 309 3.59 2.41 -22.90
C ILE A 309 3.57 2.22 -21.39
N ASN A 310 4.69 1.75 -20.83
CA ASN A 310 4.95 1.84 -19.40
C ASN A 310 6.05 2.90 -19.21
N LEU A 311 5.76 3.95 -18.45
CA LEU A 311 6.62 5.14 -18.37
C LEU A 311 8.07 4.84 -17.97
N GLU A 312 8.28 4.21 -16.82
CA GLU A 312 9.65 3.98 -16.32
C GLU A 312 10.42 2.95 -17.17
N PRO A 313 9.86 1.79 -17.57
CA PRO A 313 10.56 0.88 -18.47
C PRO A 313 10.94 1.54 -19.81
N THR A 314 10.03 2.32 -20.40
CA THR A 314 10.31 3.05 -21.64
C THR A 314 11.40 4.11 -21.47
N LEU A 315 11.47 4.78 -20.32
CA LEU A 315 12.59 5.67 -20.00
C LEU A 315 13.91 4.88 -19.95
N LEU A 316 13.95 3.77 -19.22
CA LEU A 316 15.16 2.96 -19.07
C LEU A 316 15.65 2.38 -20.40
N GLU A 317 14.74 1.95 -21.28
CA GLU A 317 15.06 1.47 -22.63
C GLU A 317 15.66 2.57 -23.52
N ALA A 318 15.33 3.84 -23.27
CA ALA A 318 15.81 4.97 -24.04
C ALA A 318 17.21 5.45 -23.59
N LEU A 319 17.68 5.01 -22.41
CA LEU A 319 18.94 5.45 -21.81
C LEU A 319 20.06 4.43 -22.02
N GLU A 320 21.31 4.92 -22.07
CA GLU A 320 22.48 4.05 -21.96
C GLU A 320 22.69 3.63 -20.50
N VAL A 321 21.98 2.59 -20.06
CA VAL A 321 22.10 2.05 -18.69
C VAL A 321 23.23 1.01 -18.64
N PRO A 322 24.22 1.15 -17.75
CA PRO A 322 25.26 0.14 -17.61
C PRO A 322 24.66 -1.20 -17.17
N LEU A 323 25.17 -2.29 -17.73
CA LEU A 323 24.87 -3.63 -17.21
C LEU A 323 25.39 -3.72 -15.78
N LEU A 324 24.55 -4.20 -14.88
CA LEU A 324 24.94 -4.36 -13.48
C LEU A 324 26.04 -5.42 -13.36
N ALA A 325 27.02 -5.16 -12.50
CA ALA A 325 28.10 -6.11 -12.20
C ALA A 325 27.54 -7.41 -11.60
N GLU A 326 28.31 -8.50 -11.64
CA GLU A 326 27.91 -9.77 -11.00
C GLU A 326 27.68 -9.56 -9.49
N LEU A 327 26.46 -9.84 -9.02
CA LEU A 327 26.01 -9.61 -7.64
C LEU A 327 26.15 -10.85 -6.75
N ASP A 328 26.85 -11.89 -7.22
CA ASP A 328 26.76 -13.27 -6.70
C ASP A 328 27.35 -13.51 -5.29
N ASP A 329 27.94 -12.49 -4.64
CA ASP A 329 28.42 -12.58 -3.24
C ASP A 329 28.07 -11.34 -2.40
N THR A 330 27.25 -10.42 -2.92
CA THR A 330 27.09 -9.10 -2.30
C THR A 330 26.38 -9.18 -0.94
N ARG A 331 25.42 -10.10 -0.80
CA ARG A 331 24.71 -10.30 0.47
C ARG A 331 25.60 -10.85 1.58
N GLU A 332 26.47 -11.81 1.25
CA GLU A 332 27.39 -12.39 2.23
C GLU A 332 28.54 -11.42 2.53
N ARG A 333 29.00 -10.66 1.54
CA ARG A 333 29.92 -9.53 1.76
C ARG A 333 29.30 -8.50 2.71
N LEU A 334 28.04 -8.11 2.52
CA LEU A 334 27.34 -7.22 3.45
C LEU A 334 27.28 -7.80 4.85
N ARG A 335 26.89 -9.07 4.99
CA ARG A 335 26.86 -9.76 6.28
C ARG A 335 28.21 -9.73 7.00
N ARG A 336 29.31 -9.97 6.29
CA ARG A 336 30.68 -9.88 6.82
C ARG A 336 31.06 -8.45 7.24
N GLU A 337 30.67 -7.44 6.47
CA GLU A 337 30.92 -6.04 6.84
C GLU A 337 30.10 -5.57 8.04
N VAL A 338 28.84 -6.02 8.17
CA VAL A 338 28.04 -5.80 9.38
C VAL A 338 28.74 -6.43 10.58
N GLN A 339 29.21 -7.66 10.44
CA GLN A 339 29.95 -8.32 11.51
C GLN A 339 31.18 -7.49 11.93
N ARG A 340 31.99 -7.03 10.97
CA ARG A 340 33.15 -6.16 11.23
C ARG A 340 32.78 -4.83 11.88
N ALA A 341 31.69 -4.19 11.45
CA ALA A 341 31.24 -2.92 12.01
C ALA A 341 30.76 -3.07 13.45
N ILE A 342 30.12 -4.19 13.79
CA ILE A 342 29.68 -4.47 15.17
C ILE A 342 30.86 -4.88 16.06
N ASP A 343 31.86 -5.60 15.53
CA ASP A 343 33.08 -5.98 16.26
C ASP A 343 33.99 -4.78 16.56
N ASP A 344 33.95 -3.74 15.74
CA ASP A 344 34.79 -2.54 15.84
C ASP A 344 34.16 -1.51 16.80
N PRO A 345 34.76 -1.23 17.97
CA PRO A 345 34.21 -0.26 18.94
C PRO A 345 34.17 1.18 18.40
N ASP A 346 35.02 1.50 17.44
CA ASP A 346 35.17 2.84 16.84
C ASP A 346 34.52 2.95 15.46
N ALA A 347 33.65 2.00 15.10
CA ALA A 347 32.93 2.01 13.83
C ALA A 347 32.15 3.31 13.63
N SER A 348 32.34 3.93 12.46
CA SER A 348 31.62 5.16 12.10
C SER A 348 30.10 4.93 12.02
N PRO A 349 29.27 5.96 12.23
CA PRO A 349 27.82 5.84 12.09
C PRO A 349 27.40 5.29 10.71
N ALA A 350 28.11 5.66 9.64
CA ALA A 350 27.85 5.13 8.29
C ALA A 350 28.14 3.63 8.15
N ARG A 351 29.15 3.10 8.84
CA ARG A 351 29.41 1.66 8.88
C ARG A 351 28.37 0.92 9.73
N LEU A 352 27.94 1.50 10.85
CA LEU A 352 26.89 0.93 11.70
C LEU A 352 25.53 0.88 10.99
N GLU A 353 25.27 1.80 10.07
CA GLU A 353 24.08 1.82 9.23
C GLU A 353 23.94 0.55 8.36
N LEU A 354 25.05 -0.12 8.00
CA LEU A 354 25.01 -1.41 7.30
C LEU A 354 24.19 -2.45 8.07
N ALA A 355 24.23 -2.42 9.40
CA ALA A 355 23.47 -3.36 10.23
C ALA A 355 21.96 -3.17 10.01
N ARG A 356 21.51 -1.92 9.96
CA ARG A 356 20.11 -1.57 9.67
C ARG A 356 19.71 -2.02 8.27
N ARG A 357 20.56 -1.81 7.27
CA ARG A 357 20.31 -2.21 5.88
C ARG A 357 20.28 -3.72 5.70
N TRP A 358 21.17 -4.44 6.35
CA TRP A 358 21.19 -5.90 6.35
C TRP A 358 19.91 -6.49 6.96
N LEU A 359 19.41 -5.93 8.07
CA LEU A 359 18.12 -6.35 8.64
C LEU A 359 16.95 -6.12 7.65
N SER A 360 16.96 -5.03 6.89
CA SER A 360 15.92 -4.74 5.89
C SER A 360 15.90 -5.72 4.72
N LEU A 361 16.98 -6.48 4.48
CA LEU A 361 17.00 -7.49 3.41
C LEU A 361 16.17 -8.73 3.74
N PHE A 362 15.74 -8.90 5.00
CA PHE A 362 14.92 -10.05 5.37
C PHE A 362 13.43 -9.80 5.06
N PHE A 363 12.79 -10.85 4.55
CA PHE A 363 11.35 -10.94 4.35
C PHE A 363 10.82 -12.23 4.98
N PHE A 364 10.95 -12.30 6.30
CA PHE A 364 10.60 -13.42 7.17
C PHE A 364 11.38 -14.72 6.87
N ASP A 365 12.56 -14.57 6.26
CA ASP A 365 13.41 -15.63 5.75
C ASP A 365 14.76 -15.74 6.50
N ALA A 366 14.86 -15.16 7.70
CA ALA A 366 16.04 -15.30 8.54
C ALA A 366 16.27 -16.76 8.95
N THR A 367 17.54 -17.19 8.89
CA THR A 367 17.97 -18.55 9.19
C THR A 367 18.73 -18.63 10.52
N GLU A 368 18.95 -19.85 11.03
CA GLU A 368 19.73 -20.06 12.26
C GLU A 368 21.13 -19.45 12.21
N ASN A 369 21.74 -19.40 11.03
CA ASN A 369 23.04 -18.77 10.83
C ASN A 369 22.99 -17.25 11.04
N ASP A 370 21.83 -16.61 10.90
CA ASP A 370 21.62 -15.17 11.07
C ASP A 370 21.35 -14.78 12.53
N HIS A 371 20.77 -15.67 13.33
CA HIS A 371 20.27 -15.35 14.68
C HIS A 371 21.33 -14.71 15.57
N LYS A 372 22.55 -15.26 15.58
CA LYS A 372 23.65 -14.73 16.41
C LYS A 372 24.02 -13.30 16.01
N LEU A 373 24.13 -13.01 14.71
CA LEU A 373 24.46 -11.67 14.25
C LEU A 373 23.29 -10.70 14.47
N ILE A 374 22.05 -11.12 14.24
CA ILE A 374 20.85 -10.32 14.53
C ILE A 374 20.82 -9.94 16.01
N ALA A 375 21.03 -10.89 16.93
CA ALA A 375 21.05 -10.63 18.36
C ALA A 375 22.13 -9.60 18.76
N ARG A 376 23.31 -9.68 18.12
CA ARG A 376 24.38 -8.72 18.34
C ARG A 376 24.03 -7.33 17.80
N VAL A 377 23.47 -7.24 16.61
CA VAL A 377 23.01 -5.96 16.01
C VAL A 377 21.95 -5.30 16.88
N VAL A 378 20.93 -6.05 17.32
CA VAL A 378 19.85 -5.51 18.16
C VAL A 378 20.37 -5.11 19.54
N GLY A 379 21.32 -5.86 20.09
CA GLY A 379 21.94 -5.57 21.39
C GLY A 379 22.94 -4.42 21.37
N ASP A 380 23.42 -3.98 20.21
CA ASP A 380 24.36 -2.86 20.09
C ASP A 380 23.63 -1.53 20.14
N GLN A 381 23.88 -0.74 21.19
CA GLN A 381 23.23 0.56 21.40
C GLN A 381 23.61 1.60 20.34
N ARG A 382 24.77 1.43 19.68
CA ARG A 382 25.25 2.36 18.64
C ARG A 382 24.42 2.24 17.36
N VAL A 383 23.77 1.11 17.13
CA VAL A 383 22.83 0.91 16.01
C VAL A 383 21.47 1.55 16.38
N LYS A 384 21.04 2.53 15.60
CA LYS A 384 19.80 3.29 15.84
C LYS A 384 18.67 2.86 14.91
N ASP A 385 17.43 3.17 15.30
CA ASP A 385 16.22 3.06 14.48
C ASP A 385 15.97 1.67 13.85
N ILE A 386 16.08 0.61 14.65
CA ILE A 386 15.92 -0.78 14.16
C ILE A 386 14.45 -1.22 14.06
N ALA A 387 13.50 -0.40 14.53
CA ALA A 387 12.07 -0.69 14.58
C ALA A 387 11.46 -1.17 13.25
N GLY A 388 11.74 -0.44 12.17
CA GLY A 388 11.24 -0.81 10.84
C GLY A 388 11.88 -2.11 10.34
N PRO A 389 13.22 -2.15 10.22
CA PRO A 389 13.93 -3.31 9.69
C PRO A 389 13.70 -4.61 10.45
N ILE A 390 13.60 -4.58 11.78
CA ILE A 390 13.45 -5.82 12.58
C ILE A 390 12.08 -6.48 12.40
N GLU A 391 11.06 -5.73 11.99
CA GLU A 391 9.69 -6.23 11.83
C GLU A 391 9.58 -7.30 10.74
N SER A 392 10.38 -7.20 9.68
CA SER A 392 10.37 -8.15 8.56
C SER A 392 11.36 -9.30 8.73
N VAL A 393 12.09 -9.40 9.84
CA VAL A 393 13.12 -10.45 10.00
C VAL A 393 12.50 -11.81 10.31
N PHE A 394 11.52 -11.86 11.21
CA PHE A 394 10.87 -13.10 11.64
C PHE A 394 9.36 -13.01 11.47
N SER A 395 8.76 -14.11 10.99
CA SER A 395 7.30 -14.25 11.00
C SER A 395 6.74 -14.12 12.41
N LYS A 396 5.49 -13.66 12.54
CA LYS A 396 4.83 -13.50 13.84
C LYS A 396 4.87 -14.81 14.65
N GLY A 397 5.40 -14.74 15.88
CA GLY A 397 5.52 -15.89 16.78
C GLY A 397 6.60 -16.91 16.39
N LYS A 398 7.48 -16.55 15.43
CA LYS A 398 8.63 -17.36 15.00
C LYS A 398 9.97 -16.73 15.39
N THR A 399 9.97 -15.72 16.26
CA THR A 399 11.20 -15.14 16.80
C THR A 399 11.94 -16.18 17.65
N PRO A 400 13.20 -16.50 17.32
CA PRO A 400 14.02 -17.43 18.09
C PRO A 400 14.23 -17.00 19.54
N ILE A 401 14.28 -17.96 20.46
CA ILE A 401 14.41 -17.71 21.91
C ILE A 401 15.78 -17.08 22.23
N GLU A 402 16.81 -17.37 21.44
CA GLU A 402 18.17 -16.86 21.59
C GLU A 402 18.24 -15.33 21.47
N LEU A 403 17.24 -14.70 20.85
CA LEU A 403 17.13 -13.23 20.73
C LEU A 403 16.53 -12.56 21.96
N SER A 404 15.92 -13.34 22.88
CA SER A 404 15.17 -12.81 24.03
C SER A 404 15.97 -11.79 24.84
N THR A 405 17.18 -12.16 25.25
CA THR A 405 18.07 -11.30 26.04
C THR A 405 18.49 -10.05 25.27
N ALA A 406 18.82 -10.17 23.98
CA ALA A 406 19.21 -9.02 23.16
C ALA A 406 18.04 -8.02 23.02
N TYR A 407 16.83 -8.52 22.79
CA TYR A 407 15.62 -7.71 22.69
C TYR A 407 15.33 -7.03 24.02
N ALA A 408 15.42 -7.77 25.14
CA ALA A 408 15.19 -7.21 26.46
C ALA A 408 16.19 -6.10 26.82
N ARG A 409 17.48 -6.31 26.52
CA ARG A 409 18.52 -5.27 26.72
C ARG A 409 18.25 -4.04 25.87
N ARG A 410 17.85 -4.21 24.60
CA ARG A 410 17.49 -3.09 23.74
C ARG A 410 16.27 -2.34 24.26
N ILE A 411 15.23 -3.03 24.70
CA ILE A 411 14.05 -2.39 25.31
C ILE A 411 14.44 -1.58 26.54
N ALA A 412 15.32 -2.12 27.37
CA ALA A 412 15.80 -1.48 28.60
C ALA A 412 16.77 -0.31 28.37
N SER A 413 17.26 -0.14 27.15
CA SER A 413 18.16 0.95 26.77
C SER A 413 17.45 2.31 26.79
N ASP A 414 18.13 3.35 27.26
CA ASP A 414 17.57 4.70 27.35
C ASP A 414 17.32 5.31 25.95
N ASP A 415 18.19 4.99 24.98
CA ASP A 415 18.08 5.45 23.58
C ASP A 415 17.02 4.72 22.74
N ALA A 416 16.33 3.72 23.29
CA ALA A 416 15.32 2.97 22.55
C ALA A 416 14.02 3.79 22.40
N THR A 417 13.56 3.92 21.16
CA THR A 417 12.31 4.63 20.86
C THR A 417 11.09 3.82 21.35
N ALA A 418 9.97 4.50 21.62
CA ALA A 418 8.73 3.84 22.02
C ALA A 418 8.24 2.81 20.99
N LYS A 419 8.47 3.07 19.70
CA LYS A 419 8.13 2.14 18.60
C LYS A 419 8.99 0.87 18.67
N GLU A 420 10.30 1.01 18.84
CA GLU A 420 11.22 -0.12 19.03
C GLU A 420 10.81 -0.95 20.25
N ARG A 421 10.58 -0.29 21.40
CA ARG A 421 10.17 -0.98 22.63
C ARG A 421 8.89 -1.78 22.42
N SER A 422 7.89 -1.20 21.78
CA SER A 422 6.61 -1.86 21.52
C SER A 422 6.74 -3.07 20.60
N GLN A 423 7.49 -2.95 19.50
CA GLN A 423 7.69 -4.04 18.54
C GLN A 423 8.49 -5.21 19.14
N LEU A 424 9.59 -4.92 19.85
CA LEU A 424 10.40 -5.95 20.49
C LEU A 424 9.62 -6.63 21.63
N ALA A 425 8.87 -5.87 22.43
CA ALA A 425 8.02 -6.40 23.49
C ALA A 425 6.93 -7.34 22.94
N LYS A 426 6.34 -7.02 21.78
CA LYS A 426 5.40 -7.89 21.07
C LYS A 426 6.06 -9.19 20.61
N ALA A 427 7.32 -9.15 20.16
CA ALA A 427 8.03 -10.37 19.79
C ALA A 427 8.29 -11.26 21.01
N LEU A 428 8.75 -10.67 22.12
CA LEU A 428 8.94 -11.38 23.39
C LEU A 428 7.63 -11.97 23.93
N SER A 429 6.53 -11.22 23.83
CA SER A 429 5.22 -11.67 24.30
C SER A 429 4.64 -12.83 23.51
N LEU A 430 5.18 -13.17 22.35
CA LEU A 430 4.74 -14.27 21.49
C LEU A 430 5.63 -15.52 21.60
N MET A 431 6.69 -15.48 22.41
CA MET A 431 7.52 -16.66 22.67
C MET A 431 6.74 -17.76 23.40
N PRO A 432 7.21 -19.02 23.40
CA PRO A 432 6.54 -20.11 24.11
C PRO A 432 6.36 -19.81 25.61
N PRO A 433 5.24 -20.20 26.24
CA PRO A 433 5.08 -20.13 27.70
C PRO A 433 6.22 -20.81 28.45
N GLY A 434 6.62 -20.24 29.60
CA GLY A 434 7.73 -20.72 30.41
C GLY A 434 9.12 -20.27 29.95
N THR A 435 9.23 -19.58 28.81
CA THR A 435 10.51 -19.05 28.30
C THR A 435 11.18 -18.14 29.33
N PHE A 436 10.40 -17.35 30.08
CA PHE A 436 10.92 -16.36 31.02
C PHE A 436 10.84 -16.79 32.49
N ALA A 437 10.69 -18.09 32.78
CA ALA A 437 10.64 -18.61 34.15
C ALA A 437 11.92 -18.31 34.96
N LYS A 438 13.06 -18.16 34.26
CA LYS A 438 14.34 -17.71 34.82
C LYS A 438 14.79 -16.42 34.11
N PRO A 439 14.21 -15.27 34.47
CA PRO A 439 14.44 -14.03 33.73
C PRO A 439 15.85 -13.47 34.00
N ASP A 440 16.56 -13.12 32.93
CA ASP A 440 17.76 -12.26 32.99
C ASP A 440 17.43 -10.87 33.60
N PRO A 441 18.39 -10.15 34.23
CA PRO A 441 18.13 -8.82 34.79
C PRO A 441 17.51 -7.82 33.82
N ALA A 442 17.82 -7.91 32.53
CA ALA A 442 17.21 -7.06 31.52
C ALA A 442 15.70 -7.27 31.38
N HIS A 443 15.20 -8.50 31.50
CA HIS A 443 13.75 -8.78 31.48
C HIS A 443 13.06 -8.20 32.72
N LEU A 444 13.68 -8.37 33.89
CA LEU A 444 13.17 -7.85 35.15
C LEU A 444 13.07 -6.33 35.13
N ALA A 445 14.10 -5.66 34.61
CA ALA A 445 14.12 -4.21 34.49
C ALA A 445 12.93 -3.66 33.69
N ILE A 446 12.45 -4.38 32.67
CA ILE A 446 11.26 -4.00 31.91
C ILE A 446 10.02 -4.04 32.82
N TRP A 447 9.83 -5.12 33.57
CA TRP A 447 8.65 -5.30 34.40
C TRP A 447 8.59 -4.41 35.63
N THR A 448 9.74 -3.98 36.16
CA THR A 448 9.79 -3.19 37.40
C THR A 448 9.85 -1.67 37.18
N ARG A 449 10.03 -1.20 35.93
CA ARG A 449 10.17 0.22 35.60
C ARG A 449 8.96 0.74 34.82
N PRO A 450 8.08 1.56 35.43
CA PRO A 450 6.87 2.08 34.79
C PRO A 450 7.11 2.77 33.46
N GLU A 451 8.16 3.57 33.35
CA GLU A 451 8.51 4.28 32.13
C GLU A 451 8.86 3.35 30.96
N ILE A 452 9.27 2.10 31.24
CA ILE A 452 9.60 1.10 30.22
C ILE A 452 8.39 0.25 29.87
N TYR A 453 7.72 -0.37 30.85
CA TYR A 453 6.59 -1.26 30.54
C TYR A 453 5.38 -0.49 29.98
N GLU A 454 5.28 0.83 30.17
CA GLU A 454 4.31 1.65 29.44
C GLU A 454 4.43 1.50 27.92
N GLN A 455 5.67 1.43 27.43
CA GLN A 455 5.98 1.34 26.01
C GLN A 455 6.15 -0.12 25.56
N ALA A 456 6.44 -1.03 26.51
CA ALA A 456 6.63 -2.46 26.31
C ALA A 456 5.47 -3.31 26.87
N GLY A 457 4.25 -2.75 26.97
CA GLY A 457 3.15 -3.31 27.77
C GLY A 457 2.75 -4.75 27.44
N LEU A 458 2.87 -5.18 26.19
CA LEU A 458 2.56 -6.57 25.80
C LEU A 458 3.47 -7.59 26.49
N PHE A 459 4.71 -7.22 26.85
CA PHE A 459 5.63 -8.12 27.55
C PHE A 459 5.21 -8.40 29.00
N LEU A 460 4.29 -7.62 29.57
CA LEU A 460 3.70 -7.93 30.88
C LEU A 460 2.97 -9.28 30.87
N SER A 461 2.48 -9.75 29.72
CA SER A 461 1.87 -11.10 29.57
C SER A 461 2.79 -12.22 30.05
N ARG A 462 4.11 -12.01 29.99
CA ARG A 462 5.13 -12.99 30.37
C ARG A 462 5.45 -13.02 31.87
N LEU A 463 4.84 -12.14 32.66
CA LEU A 463 4.82 -12.30 34.12
C LEU A 463 4.15 -13.63 34.55
N GLY A 464 3.27 -14.18 33.70
CA GLY A 464 2.68 -15.50 33.93
C GLY A 464 3.66 -16.68 33.83
N ASP A 465 4.89 -16.47 33.32
CA ASP A 465 5.95 -17.49 33.32
C ASP A 465 6.65 -17.61 34.70
N LEU A 466 6.46 -16.61 35.58
CA LEU A 466 7.03 -16.59 36.93
C LEU A 466 6.12 -17.32 37.93
N ASP A 467 6.67 -17.63 39.10
CA ASP A 467 5.84 -18.06 40.23
C ASP A 467 4.90 -16.91 40.70
N ALA A 468 3.74 -17.28 41.23
CA ALA A 468 2.75 -16.30 41.66
C ALA A 468 3.25 -15.35 42.77
N GLY A 469 4.14 -15.82 43.64
CA GLY A 469 4.72 -14.99 44.70
C GLY A 469 5.52 -13.82 44.15
N ARG A 470 6.21 -14.02 43.02
CA ARG A 470 6.96 -12.98 42.32
C ARG A 470 6.13 -12.18 41.34
N ALA A 471 5.19 -12.81 40.62
CA ALA A 471 4.40 -12.16 39.58
C ALA A 471 3.34 -11.20 40.13
N MET A 472 2.65 -11.61 41.21
CA MET A 472 1.46 -10.89 41.69
C MET A 472 1.74 -9.46 42.18
N PRO A 473 2.82 -9.18 42.95
CA PRO A 473 3.14 -7.80 43.34
C PRO A 473 3.32 -6.88 42.13
N ILE A 474 4.06 -7.34 41.12
CA ILE A 474 4.34 -6.58 39.89
C ILE A 474 3.06 -6.34 39.09
N LEU A 475 2.19 -7.36 38.98
CA LEU A 475 0.90 -7.21 38.29
C LEU A 475 -0.03 -6.24 39.02
N GLY A 476 -0.04 -6.27 40.35
CA GLY A 476 -0.78 -5.33 41.18
C GLY A 476 -0.36 -3.89 40.93
N ASP A 477 0.95 -3.63 40.97
CA ASP A 477 1.53 -2.31 40.70
C ASP A 477 1.24 -1.84 39.26
N ALA A 478 1.40 -2.72 38.27
CA ALA A 478 1.10 -2.41 36.87
C ALA A 478 -0.39 -2.10 36.64
N LEU A 479 -1.30 -2.80 37.34
CA LEU A 479 -2.75 -2.57 37.27
C LEU A 479 -3.14 -1.20 37.87
N ASP A 480 -2.51 -0.82 38.99
CA ASP A 480 -2.71 0.51 39.59
C ASP A 480 -2.15 1.61 38.70
N HIS A 481 -0.98 1.39 38.11
CA HIS A 481 -0.35 2.32 37.19
C HIS A 481 -1.19 2.58 35.93
N VAL A 482 -1.72 1.53 35.29
CA VAL A 482 -2.63 1.64 34.14
C VAL A 482 -3.87 2.44 34.50
N SER A 483 -4.37 2.30 35.73
CA SER A 483 -5.56 3.00 36.19
C SER A 483 -5.36 4.51 36.30
N ALA A 484 -4.12 4.97 36.50
CA ALA A 484 -3.78 6.39 36.56
C ALA A 484 -3.60 7.07 35.19
N LYS A 485 -3.54 6.32 34.09
CA LYS A 485 -3.36 6.88 32.73
C LYS A 485 -4.62 7.57 32.22
N LYS A 486 -4.46 8.56 31.32
CA LYS A 486 -5.59 9.40 30.86
C LYS A 486 -6.28 8.81 29.64
N THR A 487 -5.53 8.36 28.63
CA THR A 487 -6.12 7.92 27.36
C THR A 487 -6.20 6.40 27.26
N TRP A 488 -7.12 5.86 26.45
CA TRP A 488 -7.18 4.41 26.19
C TRP A 488 -5.99 3.93 25.35
N SER A 489 -5.51 4.77 24.42
CA SER A 489 -4.33 4.46 23.59
C SER A 489 -3.09 4.16 24.41
N GLU A 490 -2.86 4.91 25.50
CA GLU A 490 -1.76 4.66 26.45
C GLU A 490 -1.95 3.34 27.22
N ARG A 491 -3.18 2.98 27.54
CA ARG A 491 -3.50 1.82 28.40
C ARG A 491 -3.51 0.50 27.65
N ARG A 492 -3.96 0.51 26.40
CA ARG A 492 -4.39 -0.68 25.66
C ARG A 492 -3.37 -1.83 25.70
N ALA A 493 -2.11 -1.55 25.38
CA ALA A 493 -1.07 -2.58 25.31
C ALA A 493 -0.73 -3.16 26.70
N MET A 494 -0.69 -2.33 27.74
CA MET A 494 -0.48 -2.79 29.12
C MET A 494 -1.67 -3.60 29.62
N VAL A 495 -2.91 -3.15 29.39
CA VAL A 495 -4.12 -3.88 29.77
C VAL A 495 -4.14 -5.27 29.14
N GLU A 496 -3.80 -5.36 27.85
CA GLU A 496 -3.69 -6.64 27.15
C GLU A 496 -2.63 -7.55 27.80
N GLY A 497 -1.43 -7.03 28.06
CA GLY A 497 -0.38 -7.78 28.75
C GLY A 497 -0.75 -8.25 30.15
N ILE A 498 -1.27 -7.35 31.00
CA ILE A 498 -1.69 -7.65 32.38
C ILE A 498 -2.79 -8.73 32.39
N ARG A 499 -3.81 -8.57 31.53
CA ARG A 499 -4.90 -9.54 31.40
C ARG A 499 -4.37 -10.93 31.05
N ASP A 500 -3.49 -11.01 30.05
CA ASP A 500 -2.97 -12.28 29.57
C ASP A 500 -2.04 -12.94 30.61
N ALA A 501 -1.34 -12.16 31.43
CA ALA A 501 -0.57 -12.66 32.57
C ALA A 501 -1.48 -13.27 33.65
N TYR A 502 -2.54 -12.56 34.06
CA TYR A 502 -3.52 -13.10 35.01
C TYR A 502 -4.19 -14.37 34.50
N ALA A 503 -4.51 -14.41 33.21
CA ALA A 503 -5.09 -15.59 32.57
C ALA A 503 -4.13 -16.79 32.61
N SER A 504 -2.82 -16.55 32.51
CA SER A 504 -1.77 -17.57 32.51
C SER A 504 -1.47 -18.08 33.93
N LEU A 505 -1.46 -17.21 34.94
CA LEU A 505 -1.35 -17.60 36.36
C LEU A 505 -2.56 -18.41 36.84
N GLY A 506 -3.73 -18.20 36.22
CA GLY A 506 -4.93 -18.95 36.51
C GLY A 506 -5.36 -18.81 37.99
N PRO A 507 -5.75 -19.90 38.68
CA PRO A 507 -6.26 -19.86 40.05
C PRO A 507 -5.32 -19.19 41.07
N ALA A 508 -4.01 -19.18 40.82
CA ALA A 508 -3.05 -18.54 41.72
C ALA A 508 -3.23 -17.02 41.82
N ALA A 509 -3.87 -16.40 40.81
CA ALA A 509 -4.14 -14.97 40.80
C ALA A 509 -5.51 -14.56 41.38
N LYS A 510 -6.30 -15.52 41.90
CA LYS A 510 -7.68 -15.28 42.35
C LYS A 510 -7.83 -14.14 43.38
N GLN A 511 -6.78 -13.84 44.16
CA GLN A 511 -6.79 -12.75 45.13
C GLN A 511 -7.09 -11.36 44.52
N ASP A 512 -6.73 -11.11 43.25
CA ASP A 512 -6.98 -9.82 42.58
C ASP A 512 -8.35 -9.76 41.88
N ALA A 513 -9.11 -10.86 41.88
CA ALA A 513 -10.38 -10.96 41.14
C ALA A 513 -11.42 -9.91 41.56
N ALA A 514 -11.49 -9.59 42.85
CA ALA A 514 -12.40 -8.58 43.37
C ALA A 514 -12.05 -7.18 42.82
N LYS A 515 -10.76 -6.80 42.90
CA LYS A 515 -10.23 -5.53 42.37
C LYS A 515 -10.52 -5.39 40.87
N ILE A 516 -10.20 -6.42 40.09
CA ILE A 516 -10.45 -6.45 38.64
C ILE A 516 -11.95 -6.32 38.34
N SER A 517 -12.81 -7.04 39.06
CA SER A 517 -14.27 -6.96 38.88
C SER A 517 -14.80 -5.55 39.13
N THR A 518 -14.31 -4.87 40.16
CA THR A 518 -14.64 -3.46 40.42
C THR A 518 -14.20 -2.56 39.26
N LEU A 519 -12.97 -2.71 38.77
CA LEU A 519 -12.43 -1.89 37.67
C LEU A 519 -13.19 -2.09 36.35
N ILE A 520 -13.69 -3.30 36.06
CA ILE A 520 -14.55 -3.57 34.89
C ILE A 520 -15.87 -2.78 34.97
N LEU A 521 -16.45 -2.68 36.17
CA LEU A 521 -17.77 -2.06 36.38
C LEU A 521 -17.72 -0.53 36.49
N GLN A 522 -16.54 0.07 36.70
CA GLN A 522 -16.36 1.52 36.74
C GLN A 522 -16.73 2.22 35.42
N ARG A 523 -17.22 3.46 35.51
CA ARG A 523 -17.60 4.30 34.38
C ARG A 523 -16.95 5.69 34.47
N PRO A 524 -15.99 6.04 33.60
CA PRO A 524 -15.33 5.18 32.61
C PRO A 524 -14.46 4.10 33.28
N SER A 525 -14.31 2.93 32.63
CA SER A 525 -13.46 1.86 33.14
C SER A 525 -12.01 2.11 32.74
N PRO A 526 -11.04 1.97 33.67
CA PRO A 526 -9.63 2.15 33.35
C PRO A 526 -9.03 0.99 32.55
N ILE A 527 -9.67 -0.18 32.55
CA ILE A 527 -9.14 -1.43 31.97
C ILE A 527 -10.01 -1.97 30.82
N THR A 528 -11.05 -1.24 30.41
CA THR A 528 -11.89 -1.61 29.25
C THR A 528 -12.30 -0.37 28.44
N SER A 529 -12.30 -0.48 27.10
CA SER A 529 -12.85 0.55 26.20
C SER A 529 -14.19 0.17 25.58
N GLY A 530 -14.50 -1.12 25.50
CA GLY A 530 -15.70 -1.60 24.84
C GLY A 530 -16.04 -3.04 25.19
N PHE A 531 -17.06 -3.56 24.51
CA PHE A 531 -17.63 -4.88 24.80
C PHE A 531 -16.59 -6.01 24.70
N ASN A 532 -15.71 -5.97 23.69
CA ASN A 532 -14.70 -7.01 23.48
C ASN A 532 -13.71 -7.11 24.65
N ASP A 533 -13.28 -5.96 25.21
CA ASP A 533 -12.37 -5.93 26.36
C ASP A 533 -13.06 -6.50 27.61
N VAL A 534 -14.31 -6.13 27.85
CA VAL A 534 -15.12 -6.66 28.96
C VAL A 534 -15.23 -8.18 28.85
N GLN A 535 -15.48 -8.72 27.65
CA GLN A 535 -15.55 -10.17 27.45
C GLN A 535 -14.21 -10.86 27.66
N ALA A 536 -13.11 -10.26 27.22
CA ALA A 536 -11.77 -10.80 27.44
C ALA A 536 -11.42 -10.85 28.94
N TRP A 537 -11.77 -9.81 29.70
CA TRP A 537 -11.58 -9.80 31.16
C TRP A 537 -12.48 -10.79 31.90
N ARG A 538 -13.73 -10.97 31.48
CA ARG A 538 -14.60 -12.02 32.07
C ARG A 538 -14.05 -13.42 31.85
N LEU A 539 -13.54 -13.71 30.66
CA LEU A 539 -12.86 -14.98 30.38
C LEU A 539 -11.62 -15.15 31.27
N THR A 540 -10.87 -14.06 31.48
CA THR A 540 -9.70 -14.04 32.37
C THR A 540 -10.07 -14.33 33.83
N LEU A 541 -11.09 -13.67 34.37
CA LEU A 541 -11.61 -13.95 35.72
C LEU A 541 -12.05 -15.41 35.87
N ALA A 542 -12.71 -15.97 34.85
CA ALA A 542 -13.11 -17.37 34.88
C ALA A 542 -11.88 -18.32 34.86
N ARG A 543 -10.82 -17.99 34.09
CA ARG A 543 -9.52 -18.70 34.15
C ARG A 543 -8.83 -18.57 35.50
N MET A 544 -9.04 -17.46 36.21
CA MET A 544 -8.56 -17.26 37.59
C MET A 544 -9.38 -18.04 38.64
N GLY A 545 -10.37 -18.83 38.24
CA GLY A 545 -11.19 -19.62 39.16
C GLY A 545 -12.33 -18.85 39.83
N VAL A 546 -12.77 -17.75 39.23
CA VAL A 546 -14.04 -17.09 39.58
C VAL A 546 -15.20 -17.88 38.95
N SER A 547 -16.26 -18.14 39.73
CA SER A 547 -17.44 -18.84 39.22
C SER A 547 -18.09 -18.04 38.08
N LEU A 548 -18.67 -18.72 37.10
CA LEU A 548 -19.44 -18.05 36.03
C LEU A 548 -20.59 -17.20 36.58
N ASP A 549 -21.12 -17.57 37.75
CA ASP A 549 -22.18 -16.85 38.43
C ASP A 549 -21.72 -15.57 39.13
N ASP A 550 -20.45 -15.49 39.48
CA ASP A 550 -19.83 -14.36 40.18
C ASP A 550 -19.16 -13.36 39.22
N LEU A 551 -19.28 -13.58 37.90
CA LEU A 551 -18.68 -12.69 36.89
C LEU A 551 -19.36 -11.30 36.88
N PRO A 552 -18.60 -10.22 36.65
CA PRO A 552 -19.14 -8.86 36.70
C PRO A 552 -20.05 -8.57 35.50
N PHE A 553 -21.31 -8.24 35.77
CA PHE A 553 -22.29 -7.74 34.78
C PHE A 553 -22.77 -6.33 35.16
N PHE A 554 -23.00 -5.48 34.16
CA PHE A 554 -23.55 -4.15 34.41
C PHE A 554 -25.01 -4.27 34.88
N PRO A 555 -25.50 -3.38 35.78
CA PRO A 555 -26.84 -3.48 36.36
C PRO A 555 -27.98 -3.59 35.34
N HIS A 556 -27.83 -3.00 34.15
CA HIS A 556 -28.84 -2.99 33.09
C HIS A 556 -28.70 -4.15 32.08
N SER A 557 -27.85 -5.14 32.33
CA SER A 557 -27.68 -6.29 31.45
C SER A 557 -28.92 -7.19 31.53
N SER A 558 -29.50 -7.58 30.39
CA SER A 558 -30.66 -8.48 30.40
C SER A 558 -30.27 -9.91 30.78
N GLN A 559 -31.18 -10.66 31.39
CA GLN A 559 -30.92 -12.08 31.74
C GLN A 559 -30.52 -12.92 30.52
N GLN A 560 -31.13 -12.67 29.36
CA GLN A 560 -30.78 -13.35 28.12
C GLN A 560 -29.32 -13.08 27.70
N GLN A 561 -28.85 -11.83 27.85
CA GLN A 561 -27.45 -11.46 27.56
C GLN A 561 -26.47 -12.10 28.54
N ILE A 562 -26.82 -12.14 29.82
CA ILE A 562 -26.02 -12.78 30.88
C ILE A 562 -25.86 -14.27 30.58
N THR A 563 -26.96 -14.99 30.35
CA THR A 563 -26.93 -16.43 30.04
C THR A 563 -26.14 -16.72 28.78
N ARG A 564 -26.35 -15.95 27.70
CA ARG A 564 -25.58 -16.12 26.46
C ARG A 564 -24.08 -15.92 26.67
N THR A 565 -23.70 -14.91 27.45
CA THR A 565 -22.29 -14.62 27.76
C THR A 565 -21.66 -15.75 28.59
N LYS A 566 -22.36 -16.23 29.63
CA LYS A 566 -21.89 -17.35 30.46
C LYS A 566 -21.66 -18.61 29.62
N THR A 567 -22.58 -18.94 28.70
CA THR A 567 -22.41 -20.07 27.78
C THR A 567 -21.20 -19.87 26.87
N GLN A 568 -21.04 -18.70 26.26
CA GLN A 568 -19.87 -18.42 25.41
C GLN A 568 -18.53 -18.56 26.15
N ILE A 569 -18.46 -18.10 27.40
CA ILE A 569 -17.25 -18.24 28.22
C ILE A 569 -17.01 -19.72 28.56
N ARG A 570 -18.06 -20.47 28.95
CA ARG A 570 -17.97 -21.91 29.21
C ARG A 570 -17.42 -22.68 28.00
N ASP A 571 -17.99 -22.44 26.82
CA ASP A 571 -17.58 -23.10 25.58
C ASP A 571 -16.13 -22.75 25.17
N ARG A 572 -15.66 -21.55 25.54
CA ARG A 572 -14.26 -21.15 25.33
C ARG A 572 -13.32 -21.82 26.32
N LEU A 573 -13.69 -21.90 27.60
CA LEU A 573 -12.88 -22.58 28.62
C LEU A 573 -12.71 -24.06 28.29
N GLN A 574 -13.77 -24.73 27.84
CA GLN A 574 -13.70 -26.14 27.41
C GLN A 574 -12.76 -26.34 26.23
N ARG A 575 -12.77 -25.45 25.25
CA ARG A 575 -11.82 -25.51 24.12
C ARG A 575 -10.37 -25.31 24.56
N ILE A 576 -10.11 -24.33 25.42
CA ILE A 576 -8.77 -24.09 25.95
C ILE A 576 -8.27 -25.32 26.74
N GLN A 577 -9.14 -25.94 27.54
CA GLN A 577 -8.80 -27.17 28.28
C GLN A 577 -8.55 -28.38 27.37
N ALA A 578 -9.08 -28.39 26.14
CA ALA A 578 -8.85 -29.46 25.17
C ALA A 578 -7.57 -29.24 24.33
N GLU A 579 -7.01 -28.03 24.33
CA GLU A 579 -5.79 -27.65 23.62
C GLU A 579 -4.53 -27.74 24.51
N ILE A 580 -4.70 -27.79 25.83
CA ILE A 580 -3.65 -28.05 26.85
C ILE A 580 -3.57 -29.55 27.09
#